data_AF-A0A8B2NNF6-F1
#
_entry.id   AF-A0A8B2NNF6-F1
#
_cell.length_a   1.000
_cell.length_b   1.000
_cell.length_c   1.000
_cell.angle_alpha   90.00
_cell.angle_beta   90.00
_cell.angle_gamma   90.00
#
_symmetry.space_group_name_H-M   'P 1'
#
loop_
_entity.id
_entity.type
_entity.pdbx_description
1 polymer ?
#
loop_
_entity_poly.entity_id
_entity_poly.type
_entity_poly.pdbx_seq_one_letter_code
_entity_poly.pdbx_strand_id
1 'polypeptide(L)'
;MKFDGEAFGAEIVSAVKGYVDRETARLAGKIAVLEARVAASEAKGLAYRGVHQKAADYSRGDAVTASGSLWIALTDIRSGEAPGASNNWQLAVKAGRDGKDAR
;
A
#
# COMPACT_ATOMS: atom_id res chain seq x y z
N MET A 1 -19.53 31.68 -53.33
CA MET A 1 -19.06 31.81 -51.95
C MET A 1 -17.89 30.84 -51.78
N LYS A 2 -16.69 31.32 -51.46
CA LYS A 2 -15.49 30.45 -51.30
C LYS A 2 -15.43 29.95 -49.85
N PHE A 3 -15.17 28.66 -49.68
CA PHE A 3 -14.92 28.07 -48.37
C PHE A 3 -13.58 28.58 -47.82
N ASP A 4 -13.60 29.03 -46.57
CA ASP A 4 -12.40 29.44 -45.85
C ASP A 4 -11.91 28.29 -44.97
N GLY A 5 -10.97 27.51 -45.51
CA GLY A 5 -10.40 26.36 -44.81
C GLY A 5 -9.48 26.75 -43.64
N GLU A 6 -8.92 27.96 -43.64
CA GLU A 6 -8.03 28.42 -42.57
C GLU A 6 -8.82 28.77 -41.32
N ALA A 7 -9.92 29.51 -41.48
CA ALA A 7 -10.85 29.82 -40.38
C ALA A 7 -11.45 28.55 -39.77
N PHE A 8 -11.91 27.63 -40.62
CA PHE A 8 -12.42 26.33 -40.17
C PHE A 8 -11.34 25.51 -39.44
N GLY A 9 -10.11 25.47 -39.98
CA GLY A 9 -8.98 24.77 -39.36
C GLY A 9 -8.64 25.32 -37.98
N ALA A 10 -8.61 26.64 -37.82
CA ALA A 10 -8.36 27.30 -36.54
C ALA A 10 -9.44 26.97 -35.50
N GLU A 11 -10.70 26.92 -35.90
CA GLU A 11 -11.82 26.55 -35.03
C GLU A 11 -11.69 25.10 -34.54
N ILE A 12 -11.40 24.16 -35.45
CA ILE A 12 -11.22 22.75 -35.10
C ILE A 12 -10.03 22.57 -34.16
N VAL A 13 -8.89 23.21 -34.43
CA VAL A 13 -7.71 23.15 -33.56
C VAL A 13 -8.04 23.67 -32.16
N SER A 14 -8.77 24.78 -32.06
CA SER A 14 -9.21 25.35 -30.78
C SER A 14 -10.12 24.39 -30.02
N ALA A 15 -11.12 23.81 -30.69
CA ALA A 15 -12.05 22.85 -30.09
C ALA A 15 -11.33 21.58 -29.60
N VAL A 16 -10.45 21.02 -30.42
CA VAL A 16 -9.65 19.83 -30.08
C VAL A 16 -8.72 20.14 -28.91
N LYS A 17 -8.01 21.27 -28.94
CA LYS A 17 -7.13 21.68 -27.84
C LYS A 17 -7.91 21.80 -26.53
N GLY A 18 -9.06 22.48 -26.54
CA GLY A 18 -9.91 22.63 -25.35
C GLY A 18 -10.46 21.29 -24.84
N TYR A 19 -10.74 20.33 -25.74
CA TYR A 19 -11.11 18.98 -25.34
C TYR A 19 -9.96 18.21 -24.71
N VAL A 20 -8.78 18.21 -25.36
CA VAL A 20 -7.56 17.54 -24.87
C VAL A 20 -7.15 18.10 -23.51
N ASP A 21 -7.12 19.43 -23.35
CA ASP A 21 -6.76 20.07 -22.08
C ASP A 21 -7.72 19.65 -20.96
N ARG A 22 -9.02 19.64 -21.23
CA ARG A 22 -10.04 19.23 -20.25
C ARG A 22 -9.93 17.76 -19.88
N GLU A 23 -9.78 16.86 -20.85
CA GLU A 23 -9.66 15.43 -20.58
C GLU A 23 -8.36 15.09 -19.88
N THR A 24 -7.26 15.75 -20.26
CA THR A 24 -5.96 15.56 -19.62
C THR A 24 -5.98 16.04 -18.18
N ALA A 25 -6.57 17.21 -17.90
CA ALA A 25 -6.76 17.69 -16.54
C ALA A 25 -7.63 16.74 -15.70
N ARG A 26 -8.72 16.22 -16.28
CA ARG A 26 -9.59 15.25 -15.62
C ARG A 26 -8.84 13.95 -15.28
N LEU A 27 -8.06 13.42 -16.22
CA LEU A 27 -7.27 12.20 -16.01
C LEU A 27 -6.15 12.43 -14.99
N ALA A 28 -5.43 13.54 -15.07
CA ALA A 28 -4.42 13.91 -14.08
C ALA A 28 -5.01 13.99 -12.67
N GLY A 29 -6.20 14.57 -12.51
CA GLY A 29 -6.91 14.59 -11.24
C GLY A 29 -7.27 13.19 -10.72
N LYS A 30 -7.72 12.28 -11.60
CA LYS A 30 -7.98 10.89 -11.24
C LYS A 30 -6.71 10.14 -10.83
N ILE A 31 -5.60 10.36 -11.53
CA ILE A 31 -4.30 9.77 -11.21
C ILE A 31 -3.87 10.21 -9.82
N ALA A 32 -3.90 11.51 -9.52
CA ALA A 32 -3.53 12.02 -8.20
C ALA A 32 -4.38 11.41 -7.07
N VAL A 33 -5.69 11.26 -7.29
CA VAL A 33 -6.58 10.60 -6.32
C VAL A 33 -6.24 9.12 -6.14
N LEU A 34 -5.94 8.40 -7.22
CA LEU A 34 -5.59 6.98 -7.15
C LEU A 34 -4.23 6.77 -6.47
N GLU A 35 -3.23 7.58 -6.79
CA GLU A 35 -1.93 7.56 -6.13
C GLU A 35 -2.06 7.78 -4.62
N ALA A 36 -2.88 8.76 -4.20
CA ALA A 36 -3.15 8.99 -2.78
C ALA A 36 -3.83 7.79 -2.10
N ARG A 37 -4.76 7.13 -2.78
CA ARG A 37 -5.45 5.93 -2.28
C ARG A 37 -4.51 4.72 -2.18
N VAL A 38 -3.60 4.55 -3.13
CA VAL A 38 -2.59 3.49 -3.12
C VAL A 38 -1.65 3.70 -1.94
N ALA A 39 -1.08 4.89 -1.79
CA ALA A 39 -0.20 5.21 -0.65
C ALA A 39 -0.90 4.97 0.71
N ALA A 40 -2.17 5.36 0.83
CA ALA A 40 -2.94 5.12 2.06
C ALA A 40 -3.23 3.63 2.33
N SER A 41 -3.31 2.81 1.29
CA SER A 41 -3.54 1.36 1.41
C SER A 41 -2.25 0.63 1.76
N GLU A 42 -1.14 1.00 1.12
CA GLU A 42 0.18 0.46 1.39
C GLU A 42 0.63 0.76 2.83
N ALA A 43 0.34 1.95 3.35
CA ALA A 43 0.63 2.31 4.74
C ALA A 43 -0.16 1.51 5.80
N LYS A 44 -1.17 0.71 5.38
CA LYS A 44 -2.05 -0.06 6.28
C LYS A 44 -2.00 -1.57 6.03
N GLY A 45 -1.10 -2.02 5.16
CA GLY A 45 -0.98 -3.43 4.79
C GLY A 45 -0.44 -4.30 5.92
N LEU A 46 -0.79 -5.59 5.89
CA LEU A 46 -0.15 -6.62 6.69
C LEU A 46 0.82 -7.40 5.79
N ALA A 47 2.08 -7.48 6.18
CA ALA A 47 3.13 -8.16 5.41
C ALA A 47 3.77 -9.28 6.23
N TYR A 48 3.55 -10.54 5.85
CA TYR A 48 4.17 -11.66 6.56
C TYR A 48 5.66 -11.80 6.19
N ARG A 49 6.54 -11.75 7.19
CA ARG A 49 8.00 -11.77 7.06
C ARG A 49 8.64 -13.10 7.48
N GLY A 50 7.85 -14.13 7.74
CA GLY A 50 8.35 -15.43 8.17
C GLY A 50 8.67 -15.48 9.67
N VAL A 51 9.64 -16.31 10.05
CA VAL A 51 10.06 -16.47 11.45
C VAL A 51 10.87 -15.27 11.90
N HIS A 52 10.56 -14.73 13.08
CA HIS A 52 11.28 -13.60 13.68
C HIS A 52 12.80 -13.85 13.72
N GLN A 53 13.57 -12.83 13.33
CA GLN A 53 15.02 -12.83 13.38
C GLN A 53 15.48 -11.68 14.27
N LYS A 54 16.32 -11.99 15.27
CA LYS A 54 16.81 -10.98 16.22
C LYS A 54 17.58 -9.84 15.53
N ALA A 55 18.26 -10.12 14.42
CA ALA A 55 19.07 -9.13 13.70
C ALA A 55 18.28 -8.33 12.64
N ALA A 56 16.97 -8.58 12.47
CA ALA A 56 16.15 -7.91 11.47
C ALA A 56 15.40 -6.71 12.06
N ASP A 57 15.26 -5.67 11.24
CA ASP A 57 14.31 -4.58 11.47
C ASP A 57 12.94 -4.96 10.88
N TYR A 58 11.87 -4.46 11.47
CA TYR A 58 10.50 -4.66 11.02
C TYR A 58 9.77 -3.32 10.91
N SER A 59 8.89 -3.19 9.92
CA SER A 59 8.03 -2.02 9.76
C SER A 59 6.65 -2.27 10.37
N ARG A 60 5.94 -1.19 10.71
CA ARG A 60 4.54 -1.28 11.12
C ARG A 60 3.72 -2.11 10.11
N GLY A 61 2.93 -3.06 10.62
CA GLY A 61 2.12 -3.97 9.81
C GLY A 61 2.85 -5.26 9.42
N ASP A 62 4.16 -5.37 9.63
CA ASP A 62 4.87 -6.63 9.44
C ASP A 62 4.37 -7.67 10.44
N ALA A 63 4.13 -8.90 9.95
CA ALA A 63 3.73 -10.03 10.75
C ALA A 63 4.84 -11.09 10.76
N VAL A 64 5.13 -11.67 11.92
CA VAL A 64 6.17 -12.71 12.09
C VAL A 64 5.66 -13.86 12.93
N THR A 65 6.23 -15.04 12.71
CA THR A 65 6.07 -16.18 13.62
C THR A 65 7.16 -16.16 14.68
N ALA A 66 6.78 -16.20 15.96
CA ALA A 66 7.69 -16.33 17.09
C ALA A 66 7.02 -17.12 18.21
N SER A 67 7.75 -18.08 18.81
CA SER A 67 7.25 -18.94 19.89
C SER A 67 5.91 -19.61 19.57
N GLY A 68 5.78 -20.15 18.34
CA GLY A 68 4.57 -20.82 17.85
C GLY A 68 3.36 -19.90 17.63
N SER A 69 3.51 -18.59 17.77
CA SER A 69 2.45 -17.60 17.66
C SER A 69 2.70 -16.64 16.49
N LEU A 70 1.63 -16.04 15.95
CA LEU A 70 1.72 -14.96 14.96
C LEU A 70 1.65 -13.61 15.68
N TRP A 71 2.59 -12.73 15.39
CA TRP A 71 2.70 -11.40 15.97
C TRP A 71 2.71 -10.35 14.87
N ILE A 72 2.17 -9.17 15.15
CA ILE A 72 2.13 -8.02 14.23
C ILE A 72 2.86 -6.85 14.89
N ALA A 73 3.79 -6.22 14.16
CA ALA A 73 4.43 -4.98 14.55
C ALA A 73 3.45 -3.81 14.46
N LEU A 74 3.24 -3.08 15.56
CA LEU A 74 2.37 -1.91 15.63
C LEU A 74 3.09 -0.61 15.25
N THR A 75 4.42 -0.64 15.26
CA THR A 75 5.33 0.48 14.94
C THR A 75 6.49 -0.06 14.12
N ASP A 76 7.38 0.84 13.70
CA ASP A 76 8.69 0.41 13.19
C ASP A 76 9.54 -0.06 14.37
N ILE A 77 10.15 -1.24 14.23
CA ILE A 77 10.86 -1.97 15.28
C ILE A 77 12.28 -2.22 14.79
N ARG A 78 13.26 -1.82 15.61
CA ARG A 78 14.67 -2.08 15.34
C ARG A 78 15.05 -3.50 15.77
N SER A 79 16.10 -4.01 15.13
CA SER A 79 16.73 -5.27 15.51
C SER A 79 17.02 -5.34 17.01
N GLY A 80 16.90 -6.55 17.56
CA GLY A 80 17.07 -6.85 18.97
C GLY A 80 15.77 -6.94 19.76
N GLU A 81 14.68 -6.35 19.27
CA GLU A 81 13.38 -6.37 19.95
C GLU A 81 12.54 -7.59 19.54
N ALA A 82 12.23 -8.44 20.51
CA ALA A 82 11.52 -9.69 20.29
C ALA A 82 9.99 -9.53 20.45
N PRO A 83 9.18 -10.28 19.68
CA PRO A 83 7.74 -10.32 19.88
C PRO A 83 7.36 -10.74 21.30
N GLY A 84 6.44 -9.99 21.91
CA GLY A 84 5.99 -10.17 23.29
C GLY A 84 6.90 -9.53 24.36
N ALA A 85 8.04 -8.93 23.99
CA ALA A 85 8.90 -8.20 24.93
C ALA A 85 8.45 -6.75 25.18
N SER A 86 7.58 -6.21 24.33
CA SER A 86 7.13 -4.81 24.38
C SER A 86 5.70 -4.66 23.85
N ASN A 87 5.13 -3.46 24.03
CA ASN A 87 3.85 -3.08 23.45
C ASN A 87 3.93 -2.73 21.95
N ASN A 88 5.11 -2.80 21.33
CA ASN A 88 5.27 -2.59 19.88
C ASN A 88 4.83 -3.82 19.08
N TRP A 89 4.69 -4.97 19.74
CA TRP A 89 4.19 -6.20 19.14
C TRP A 89 2.79 -6.54 19.66
N GLN A 90 1.87 -6.81 18.75
CA GLN A 90 0.55 -7.33 19.05
C GLN A 90 0.47 -8.83 18.75
N LEU A 91 0.02 -9.62 19.71
CA LEU A 91 -0.32 -11.02 19.47
C LEU A 91 -1.55 -11.09 18.55
N ALA A 92 -1.40 -11.71 17.38
CA ALA A 92 -2.46 -11.89 16.40
C ALA A 92 -3.07 -13.29 16.46
N VAL A 93 -2.23 -14.32 16.60
CA VAL A 93 -2.66 -15.72 16.79
C VAL A 93 -1.82 -16.34 17.89
N LYS A 94 -2.49 -16.84 18.93
CA LYS A 94 -1.83 -17.56 20.03
C LYS A 94 -1.50 -18.99 19.61
N ALA A 95 -0.32 -19.48 19.98
CA ALA A 95 0.02 -20.89 19.84
C ALA A 95 -1.05 -21.80 20.45
N GLY A 96 -1.37 -22.88 19.74
CA GLY A 96 -2.21 -23.96 20.26
C GLY A 96 -1.50 -24.74 21.36
N ARG A 97 -2.25 -25.63 22.02
CA ARG A 97 -1.65 -26.64 22.91
C ARG A 97 -1.15 -27.80 22.07
N ASP A 98 -0.06 -28.43 22.52
CA ASP A 98 0.43 -29.67 21.92
C ASP A 98 -0.66 -30.74 21.92
N GLY A 99 -0.72 -31.51 20.84
CA GLY A 99 -1.59 -32.67 20.74
C GLY A 99 -1.20 -33.73 21.76
N LYS A 100 -2.15 -34.59 22.15
CA LYS A 100 -1.84 -35.76 22.98
C LYS A 100 -0.99 -36.73 22.16
N ASP A 101 0.02 -37.34 22.80
CA ASP A 101 0.83 -38.40 22.20
C ASP A 101 -0.07 -39.52 21.67
N ALA A 102 0.20 -39.97 20.45
CA ALA A 102 -0.40 -41.18 19.91
C ALA A 102 0.25 -42.38 20.61
N ARG A 103 -0.43 -42.94 21.61
CA ARG A 103 -0.10 -44.26 22.17
C ARG A 103 -0.89 -45.34 21.45
#